data_AF-A0A936ZZN3-F1
#
_entry.id   AF-A0A936ZZN3-F1
#
_cell.length_a   1.000
_cell.length_b   1.000
_cell.length_c   1.000
_cell.angle_alpha   90.00
_cell.angle_beta   90.00
_cell.angle_gamma   90.00
#
_symmetry.space_group_name_H-M   'P 1'
#
loop_
_entity.id
_entity.type
_entity.pdbx_description
1 polymer ?
#
loop_
_entity_poly.entity_id
_entity_poly.type
_entity_poly.pdbx_seq_one_letter_code
_entity_poly.pdbx_strand_id
1 'polypeptide(L)'
;MRNPLKIKIIIIGVSFSLLLSINLVQNNFYAKPTLKKWDKLTWDDFNGITQPFTKFDAAISSDIVLEYNDSDSSVIAYAVQNNQKSWKKKQEEISDYLLNHEQYHFNIAEIFARKMNEFIKNNPNEDYSFYDKKLSELKIKESKMQKLYDKESNHSISSIDQSIWEYKIDSLLQYYSNQTGFVTDFYSGAKAYFPQTPKFEKGIDSINGYSYRYFAIDKYNMELALVTFQYLIPEFEDLEESIKQYYTDNELEIKSFEKNNLDNDIKLVIVAEDTVRNSITKDFWLSTKDYFYRASARYLSKYKDIVRYTKIADNFINTFEVVNTEKYWTQKFQNTNLDYEHRNLNNPQPKDWDCLVYGEEDQYVFFKGPVFMKNGSLILIQDIPDSMNNKIKYNFLRLNNDVFQYNKIDSTDHFLYIPYQKIPERTFNIEFGYVPVEDSIKDCYKFNYQTIEITPPPQKP
;
A
#
# COMPACT_ATOMS: atom_id res chain seq x y z
N MET A 1 -24.41 77.66 18.20
CA MET A 1 -24.69 76.51 19.10
C MET A 1 -24.48 75.22 18.32
N ARG A 2 -23.60 74.32 18.77
CA ARG A 2 -23.36 73.02 18.13
C ARG A 2 -24.61 72.16 18.30
N ASN A 3 -25.16 71.61 17.20
CA ASN A 3 -26.41 70.85 17.24
C ASN A 3 -26.21 69.56 18.09
N PRO A 4 -26.92 69.40 19.23
CA PRO A 4 -26.72 68.28 20.16
C PRO A 4 -27.05 66.93 19.53
N LEU A 5 -27.91 66.89 18.51
CA LEU A 5 -28.25 65.67 17.78
C LEU A 5 -27.05 65.14 16.97
N LYS A 6 -26.28 66.04 16.35
CA LYS A 6 -25.07 65.67 15.59
C LYS A 6 -23.99 65.08 16.49
N ILE A 7 -23.84 65.62 17.71
CA ILE A 7 -22.87 65.10 18.69
C ILE A 7 -23.25 63.69 19.13
N LYS A 8 -24.54 63.42 19.39
CA LYS A 8 -25.02 62.08 19.77
C LYS A 8 -24.80 61.05 18.67
N ILE A 9 -25.06 61.40 17.41
CA ILE A 9 -24.84 60.49 16.27
C ILE A 9 -23.35 60.14 16.11
N ILE A 10 -22.45 61.13 16.27
CA ILE A 10 -21.01 60.89 16.22
C ILE A 10 -20.56 59.96 17.34
N ILE A 11 -21.04 60.18 18.57
CA ILE A 11 -20.70 59.31 19.71
C ILE A 11 -21.15 57.87 19.45
N ILE A 12 -22.38 57.65 18.96
CA ILE A 12 -22.89 56.32 18.63
C ILE A 12 -22.04 55.66 17.54
N GLY A 13 -21.68 56.40 16.48
CA GLY A 13 -20.84 55.88 15.40
C GLY A 13 -19.43 55.49 15.86
N VAL A 14 -18.81 56.31 16.73
CA VAL A 14 -17.49 56.00 17.32
C VAL A 14 -17.57 54.81 18.28
N SER A 15 -18.60 54.74 19.13
CA SER A 15 -18.82 53.60 20.02
C SER A 15 -19.07 52.30 19.25
N PHE A 16 -19.83 52.35 18.15
CA PHE A 16 -20.06 51.19 17.30
C PHE A 16 -18.79 50.75 16.58
N SER A 17 -18.01 51.69 16.05
CA SER A 17 -16.70 51.41 15.44
C SER A 17 -15.71 50.81 16.45
N LEU A 18 -15.73 51.29 17.70
CA LEU A 18 -14.91 50.76 18.79
C LEU A 18 -15.34 49.33 19.20
N LEU A 19 -16.65 49.07 19.27
CA LEU A 19 -17.16 47.72 19.54
C LEU A 19 -16.81 46.75 18.42
N LEU A 20 -16.90 47.20 17.16
CA LEU A 20 -16.51 46.40 16.00
C LEU A 20 -15.00 46.12 16.00
N SER A 21 -14.17 47.11 16.34
CA SER A 21 -12.72 46.93 16.43
C SER A 21 -12.31 46.03 17.60
N ILE A 22 -12.99 46.09 18.74
CA ILE A 22 -12.77 45.15 19.86
C ILE A 22 -13.09 43.72 19.42
N ASN A 23 -14.22 43.50 18.74
CA ASN A 23 -14.60 42.17 18.25
C ASN A 23 -13.59 41.64 17.22
N LEU A 24 -13.13 42.49 16.29
CA LEU A 24 -12.07 42.15 15.34
C LEU A 24 -10.73 41.84 16.03
N VAL A 25 -10.38 42.58 17.09
CA VAL A 25 -9.14 42.36 17.84
C VAL A 25 -9.21 41.08 18.68
N GLN A 26 -10.34 40.79 19.33
CA GLN A 26 -10.53 39.57 20.12
C GLN A 26 -10.56 38.32 19.26
N ASN A 27 -11.29 38.34 18.14
CA ASN A 27 -11.43 37.19 17.26
C ASN A 27 -10.20 36.90 16.39
N ASN A 28 -9.25 37.83 16.28
CA ASN A 28 -8.03 37.63 15.48
C ASN A 28 -6.74 37.66 16.33
N PHE A 29 -6.50 38.71 17.12
CA PHE A 29 -5.22 38.88 17.83
C PHE A 29 -5.14 38.18 19.19
N TYR A 30 -6.28 38.06 19.89
CA TYR A 30 -6.35 37.39 21.21
C TYR A 30 -7.03 36.01 21.15
N ALA A 31 -7.29 35.48 19.95
CA ALA A 31 -7.83 34.14 19.80
C ALA A 31 -6.86 33.12 20.39
N LYS A 32 -7.36 32.27 21.30
CA LYS A 32 -6.55 31.19 21.89
C LYS A 32 -6.17 30.22 20.77
N PRO A 33 -4.87 29.92 20.56
CA PRO A 33 -4.48 28.97 19.53
C PRO A 33 -4.97 27.57 19.87
N THR A 34 -5.46 26.89 18.84
CA THR A 34 -5.68 25.44 18.86
C THR A 34 -4.43 24.77 18.30
N LEU A 35 -3.92 23.79 19.02
CA LEU A 35 -2.83 22.95 18.55
C LEU A 35 -3.42 21.64 18.02
N LYS A 36 -3.40 21.47 16.70
CA LYS A 36 -3.81 20.23 16.05
C LYS A 36 -2.63 19.26 16.07
N LYS A 37 -2.80 18.06 16.63
CA LYS A 37 -1.81 16.97 16.53
C LYS A 37 -1.72 16.50 15.06
N TRP A 38 -0.59 15.87 14.69
CA TRP A 38 -0.35 15.42 13.32
C TRP A 38 -1.50 14.60 12.73
N ASP A 39 -2.10 15.18 11.69
CA ASP A 39 -3.23 14.64 10.93
C ASP A 39 -3.30 15.41 9.59
N LYS A 40 -4.21 14.99 8.70
CA LYS A 40 -4.49 15.67 7.44
C LYS A 40 -4.94 17.12 7.68
N LEU A 41 -4.24 18.05 7.07
CA LEU A 41 -4.55 19.48 7.08
C LEU A 41 -5.74 19.78 6.18
N THR A 42 -6.46 20.80 6.59
CA THR A 42 -7.50 21.47 5.81
C THR A 42 -7.23 22.96 5.85
N TRP A 43 -7.82 23.70 4.91
CA TRP A 43 -7.67 25.15 4.90
C TRP A 43 -8.31 25.86 6.11
N ASP A 44 -9.12 25.17 6.92
CA ASP A 44 -9.67 25.65 8.20
C ASP A 44 -8.63 25.65 9.33
N ASP A 45 -7.51 24.95 9.14
CA ASP A 45 -6.38 24.95 10.07
C ASP A 45 -5.53 26.23 9.95
N PHE A 46 -5.80 27.15 9.00
CA PHE A 46 -4.99 28.34 8.69
C PHE A 46 -5.73 29.65 9.01
N ASN A 47 -5.98 29.88 10.31
CA ASN A 47 -6.74 31.03 10.82
C ASN A 47 -5.87 32.25 11.16
N GLY A 48 -4.55 32.13 11.05
CA GLY A 48 -3.61 33.19 11.33
C GLY A 48 -3.70 34.36 10.36
N ILE A 49 -3.28 35.53 10.86
CA ILE A 49 -3.24 36.74 10.05
C ILE A 49 -2.09 36.63 9.04
N THR A 50 -2.41 36.78 7.76
CA THR A 50 -1.43 36.83 6.66
C THR A 50 -0.39 37.92 6.94
N GLN A 51 0.90 37.58 6.79
CA GLN A 51 1.98 38.56 6.97
C GLN A 51 1.89 39.69 5.92
N PRO A 52 1.95 40.97 6.33
CA PRO A 52 1.97 42.08 5.38
C PRO A 52 3.15 41.95 4.39
N PHE A 53 2.88 42.22 3.11
CA PHE A 53 3.90 42.23 2.03
C PHE A 53 4.62 40.91 1.77
N THR A 54 4.11 39.79 2.30
CA THR A 54 4.65 38.46 2.01
C THR A 54 4.49 38.10 0.53
N LYS A 55 5.51 37.45 -0.04
CA LYS A 55 5.47 36.90 -1.39
C LYS A 55 4.83 35.51 -1.44
N PHE A 56 4.70 34.84 -0.30
CA PHE A 56 4.15 33.48 -0.19
C PHE A 56 2.63 33.50 -0.06
N ASP A 57 1.97 32.45 -0.54
CA ASP A 57 0.51 32.36 -0.56
C ASP A 57 -0.07 31.69 0.70
N ALA A 58 0.71 30.84 1.35
CA ALA A 58 0.42 30.25 2.66
C ALA A 58 1.72 30.02 3.44
N ALA A 59 1.57 29.76 4.75
CA ALA A 59 2.62 29.20 5.57
C ALA A 59 2.02 28.48 6.79
N ILE A 60 2.48 27.26 7.05
CA ILE A 60 2.19 26.52 8.27
C ILE A 60 3.13 26.91 9.42
N SER A 61 2.58 26.91 10.63
CA SER A 61 3.34 26.96 11.88
C SER A 61 3.24 25.60 12.57
N SER A 62 4.13 24.67 12.21
CA SER A 62 4.30 23.39 12.90
C SER A 62 5.38 23.48 13.98
N ASP A 63 5.23 22.69 15.05
CA ASP A 63 6.24 22.54 16.12
C ASP A 63 6.18 21.11 16.70
N ILE A 64 7.13 20.78 17.58
CA ILE A 64 7.17 19.53 18.33
C ILE A 64 7.05 19.87 19.82
N VAL A 65 6.13 19.20 20.51
CA VAL A 65 5.86 19.40 21.94
C VAL A 65 6.03 18.09 22.70
N LEU A 66 6.47 18.18 23.96
CA LEU A 66 6.45 17.06 24.90
C LEU A 66 5.18 17.14 25.74
N GLU A 67 4.51 16.01 25.90
CA GLU A 67 3.36 15.84 26.78
C GLU A 67 3.72 14.78 27.82
N TYR A 68 3.46 15.07 29.09
CA TYR A 68 3.64 14.11 30.17
C TYR A 68 2.30 13.39 30.41
N ASN A 69 2.33 12.06 30.32
CA ASN A 69 1.21 11.20 30.66
C ASN A 69 1.35 10.78 32.12
N ASP A 70 0.54 11.40 32.99
CA ASP A 70 0.49 11.11 34.42
C ASP A 70 0.13 9.65 34.73
N SER A 71 -0.67 9.00 33.87
CA SER A 71 -1.19 7.64 34.13
C SER A 71 -0.11 6.57 34.04
N ASP A 72 0.78 6.71 33.06
CA ASP A 72 1.88 5.76 32.81
C ASP A 72 3.26 6.34 33.17
N SER A 73 3.27 7.53 33.81
CA SER A 73 4.49 8.30 34.13
C SER A 73 5.46 8.41 32.95
N SER A 74 4.93 8.62 31.73
CA SER A 74 5.70 8.59 30.48
C SER A 74 5.67 9.93 29.75
N VAL A 75 6.73 10.25 29.02
CA VAL A 75 6.80 11.43 28.15
C VAL A 75 6.59 11.00 26.71
N ILE A 76 5.75 11.72 25.97
CA ILE A 76 5.53 11.48 24.54
C ILE A 76 5.70 12.79 23.78
N ALA A 77 6.41 12.75 22.66
CA ALA A 77 6.54 13.85 21.73
C ALA A 77 5.46 13.80 20.65
N TYR A 78 4.87 14.96 20.35
CA TYR A 78 3.89 15.13 19.28
C TYR A 78 4.31 16.26 18.34
N ALA A 79 4.15 16.04 17.04
CA ALA A 79 4.10 17.16 16.09
C ALA A 79 2.72 17.83 16.19
N VAL A 80 2.74 19.16 16.24
CA VAL A 80 1.53 19.98 16.34
C VAL A 80 1.55 21.13 15.35
N GLN A 81 0.37 21.52 14.89
CA GLN A 81 0.14 22.68 14.04
C GLN A 81 -0.63 23.74 14.83
N ASN A 82 -0.18 25.00 14.76
CA ASN A 82 -0.82 26.13 15.43
C ASN A 82 -1.70 26.91 14.45
N ASN A 83 -3.01 26.85 14.64
CA ASN A 83 -3.97 27.45 13.70
C ASN A 83 -3.94 28.98 13.62
N GLN A 84 -3.59 29.66 14.71
CA GLN A 84 -3.52 31.13 14.74
C GLN A 84 -2.18 31.67 14.22
N LYS A 85 -1.16 30.81 14.08
CA LYS A 85 0.14 31.17 13.49
C LYS A 85 0.30 30.68 12.06
N SER A 86 -0.50 29.70 11.65
CA SER A 86 -0.58 29.24 10.26
C SER A 86 -1.55 30.13 9.51
N TRP A 87 -1.15 30.64 8.36
CA TRP A 87 -1.92 31.63 7.64
C TRP A 87 -1.94 31.32 6.15
N LYS A 88 -2.95 31.85 5.46
CA LYS A 88 -3.10 31.78 4.01
C LYS A 88 -3.59 33.12 3.49
N LYS A 89 -3.31 33.48 2.24
CA LYS A 89 -3.88 34.68 1.61
C LYS A 89 -5.39 34.51 1.46
N LYS A 90 -6.16 35.59 1.64
CA LYS A 90 -7.61 35.59 1.36
C LYS A 90 -7.82 35.64 -0.16
N GLN A 91 -7.75 34.48 -0.79
CA GLN A 91 -8.16 34.25 -2.18
C GLN A 91 -9.27 33.20 -2.14
N GLU A 92 -10.25 33.30 -3.05
CA GLU A 92 -11.45 32.44 -3.02
C GLU A 92 -11.10 30.96 -3.19
N GLU A 93 -9.98 30.63 -3.85
CA GLU A 93 -9.50 29.26 -4.03
C GLU A 93 -7.97 29.20 -3.94
N ILE A 94 -7.46 28.61 -2.85
CA ILE A 94 -6.04 28.22 -2.75
C ILE A 94 -5.95 26.74 -3.09
N SER A 95 -5.03 26.37 -3.97
CA SER A 95 -4.96 25.03 -4.55
C SER A 95 -4.68 23.93 -3.50
N ASP A 96 -5.26 22.75 -3.73
CA ASP A 96 -4.94 21.54 -2.95
C ASP A 96 -3.45 21.17 -3.03
N TYR A 97 -2.79 21.52 -4.14
CA TYR A 97 -1.36 21.35 -4.31
C TYR A 97 -0.55 22.17 -3.30
N LEU A 98 -0.93 23.43 -3.04
CA LEU A 98 -0.29 24.25 -2.00
C LEU A 98 -0.61 23.73 -0.61
N LEU A 99 -1.85 23.29 -0.34
CA LEU A 99 -2.18 22.68 0.95
C LEU A 99 -1.33 21.43 1.22
N ASN A 100 -1.10 20.63 0.18
CA ASN A 100 -0.23 19.46 0.24
C ASN A 100 1.22 19.86 0.53
N HIS A 101 1.73 20.96 -0.05
CA HIS A 101 3.06 21.49 0.32
C HIS A 101 3.17 21.77 1.83
N GLU A 102 2.17 22.46 2.39
CA GLU A 102 2.11 22.74 3.83
C GLU A 102 1.95 21.46 4.68
N GLN A 103 1.25 20.44 4.15
CA GLN A 103 1.17 19.13 4.79
C GLN A 103 2.56 18.48 4.90
N TYR A 104 3.42 18.62 3.89
CA TYR A 104 4.77 18.04 3.95
C TYR A 104 5.69 18.78 4.91
N HIS A 105 5.50 20.08 5.12
CA HIS A 105 6.11 20.78 6.25
C HIS A 105 5.66 20.20 7.60
N PHE A 106 4.38 19.85 7.75
CA PHE A 106 3.89 19.19 8.96
C PHE A 106 4.45 17.77 9.13
N ASN A 107 4.56 17.02 8.04
CA ASN A 107 5.16 15.69 7.99
C ASN A 107 6.64 15.71 8.41
N ILE A 108 7.38 16.78 8.06
CA ILE A 108 8.75 16.98 8.55
C ILE A 108 8.76 17.09 10.08
N ALA A 109 7.88 17.89 10.68
CA ALA A 109 7.78 17.98 12.15
C ALA A 109 7.48 16.61 12.78
N GLU A 110 6.59 15.83 12.17
CA GLU A 110 6.25 14.47 12.61
C GLU A 110 7.45 13.51 12.58
N ILE A 111 8.28 13.54 11.53
CA ILE A 111 9.53 12.75 11.50
C ILE A 111 10.38 13.02 12.75
N PHE A 112 10.50 14.28 13.14
CA PHE A 112 11.31 14.66 14.30
C PHE A 112 10.61 14.37 15.64
N ALA A 113 9.28 14.39 15.69
CA ALA A 113 8.54 13.86 16.83
C ALA A 113 8.78 12.36 17.02
N ARG A 114 8.75 11.55 15.95
CA ARG A 114 9.07 10.11 16.01
C ARG A 114 10.50 9.85 16.47
N LYS A 115 11.47 10.62 15.96
CA LYS A 115 12.88 10.56 16.44
C LYS A 115 12.99 10.88 17.93
N MET A 116 12.20 11.82 18.43
CA MET A 116 12.16 12.14 19.85
C MET A 116 11.56 10.98 20.66
N ASN A 117 10.47 10.37 20.18
CA ASN A 117 9.86 9.21 20.82
C ASN A 117 10.77 7.98 20.86
N GLU A 118 11.54 7.73 19.79
CA GLU A 118 12.58 6.69 19.80
C GLU A 118 13.65 6.98 20.86
N PHE A 119 14.09 8.24 20.96
CA PHE A 119 15.05 8.65 21.99
C PHE A 119 14.49 8.45 23.40
N ILE A 120 13.24 8.86 23.66
CA ILE A 120 12.59 8.66 24.96
C ILE A 120 12.49 7.18 25.30
N LYS A 121 12.04 6.35 24.35
CA LYS A 121 11.94 4.89 24.52
C LYS A 121 13.27 4.26 24.94
N ASN A 122 14.39 4.75 24.38
CA ASN A 122 15.73 4.27 24.71
C ASN A 122 16.29 4.86 26.02
N ASN A 123 15.63 5.87 26.61
CA ASN A 123 16.06 6.55 27.83
C ASN A 123 14.85 6.83 28.75
N PRO A 124 14.11 5.80 29.24
CA PRO A 124 12.77 5.98 29.84
C PRO A 124 12.73 6.61 31.24
N ASN A 125 13.86 6.74 31.92
CA ASN A 125 13.94 7.19 33.33
C ASN A 125 14.58 8.58 33.50
N GLU A 126 14.69 9.33 32.41
CA GLU A 126 15.33 10.65 32.43
C GLU A 126 14.32 11.75 32.77
N ASP A 127 14.83 12.89 33.24
CA ASP A 127 13.97 14.02 33.59
C ASP A 127 13.53 14.85 32.38
N TYR A 128 12.55 15.72 32.61
CA TYR A 128 12.02 16.59 31.56
C TYR A 128 13.10 17.52 30.97
N SER A 129 14.09 17.96 31.75
CA SER A 129 15.16 18.85 31.25
C SER A 129 16.08 18.14 30.27
N PHE A 130 16.35 16.85 30.51
CA PHE A 130 17.11 16.00 29.62
C PHE A 130 16.40 15.84 28.26
N TYR A 131 15.09 15.56 28.30
CA TYR A 131 14.28 15.48 27.09
C TYR A 131 14.14 16.83 26.38
N ASP A 132 13.96 17.94 27.09
CA ASP A 132 13.84 19.28 26.52
C ASP A 132 15.13 19.73 25.81
N LYS A 133 16.29 19.44 26.41
CA LYS A 133 17.59 19.64 25.75
C LYS A 133 17.68 18.85 24.45
N LYS A 134 17.25 17.59 24.46
CA LYS A 134 17.26 16.76 23.25
C LYS A 134 16.31 17.29 22.18
N LEU A 135 15.11 17.67 22.59
CA LEU A 135 14.11 18.26 21.72
C LEU A 135 14.65 19.52 21.04
N SER A 136 15.34 20.39 21.78
CA SER A 136 15.97 21.59 21.23
C SER A 136 16.99 21.27 20.12
N GLU A 137 17.81 20.23 20.29
CA GLU A 137 18.72 19.77 19.23
C GLU A 137 17.96 19.27 17.98
N LEU A 138 16.86 18.54 18.19
CA LEU A 138 16.03 18.01 17.11
C LEU A 138 15.31 19.14 16.36
N LYS A 139 14.80 20.16 17.04
CA LYS A 139 14.18 21.35 16.43
C LYS A 139 15.16 22.12 15.51
N ILE A 140 16.45 22.17 15.86
CA ILE A 140 17.47 22.77 14.98
C ILE A 140 17.62 21.96 13.68
N LYS A 141 17.58 20.62 13.78
CA LYS A 141 17.69 19.74 12.61
C LYS A 141 16.42 19.76 11.75
N GLU A 142 15.26 19.81 12.40
CA GLU A 142 13.95 20.00 11.79
C GLU A 142 13.93 21.30 10.97
N SER A 143 14.29 22.42 11.57
CA SER A 143 14.32 23.72 10.88
C SER A 143 15.26 23.74 9.68
N LYS A 144 16.40 23.01 9.75
CA LYS A 144 17.30 22.84 8.60
C LYS A 144 16.64 22.05 7.47
N MET A 145 15.89 21.00 7.78
CA MET A 145 15.18 20.19 6.79
C MET A 145 14.01 20.96 6.16
N GLN A 146 13.23 21.71 6.96
CA GLN A 146 12.16 22.60 6.48
C GLN A 146 12.70 23.58 5.43
N LYS A 147 13.78 24.31 5.77
CA LYS A 147 14.43 25.28 4.86
C LYS A 147 14.97 24.66 3.58
N LEU A 148 15.46 23.41 3.67
CA LEU A 148 15.98 22.72 2.50
C LEU A 148 14.83 22.27 1.58
N TYR A 149 13.72 21.80 2.15
CA TYR A 149 12.52 21.45 1.40
C TYR A 149 11.97 22.66 0.64
N ASP A 150 11.81 23.80 1.32
CA ASP A 150 11.43 25.09 0.72
C ASP A 150 12.37 25.47 -0.44
N LYS A 151 13.68 25.47 -0.17
CA LYS A 151 14.69 25.91 -1.14
C LYS A 151 14.69 25.03 -2.40
N GLU A 152 14.66 23.72 -2.23
CA GLU A 152 14.78 22.77 -3.35
C GLU A 152 13.47 22.63 -4.13
N SER A 153 12.32 22.70 -3.46
CA SER A 153 11.01 22.76 -4.13
C SER A 153 10.68 24.13 -4.72
N ASN A 154 11.55 25.13 -4.52
CA ASN A 154 11.32 26.53 -4.85
C ASN A 154 9.98 27.04 -4.27
N HIS A 155 9.76 26.80 -2.98
CA HIS A 155 8.54 27.16 -2.26
C HIS A 155 7.28 26.68 -2.97
N SER A 156 7.19 25.37 -3.23
CA SER A 156 6.14 24.69 -4.00
C SER A 156 6.11 24.95 -5.51
N ILE A 157 6.90 25.88 -6.06
CA ILE A 157 6.86 26.18 -7.50
C ILE A 157 7.33 24.99 -8.35
N SER A 158 8.29 24.20 -7.86
CA SER A 158 8.77 23.00 -8.55
C SER A 158 8.05 21.74 -8.07
N SER A 159 7.05 21.31 -8.83
CA SER A 159 6.28 20.08 -8.54
C SER A 159 7.11 18.80 -8.61
N ILE A 160 8.16 18.80 -9.43
CA ILE A 160 9.11 17.69 -9.56
C ILE A 160 9.92 17.57 -8.28
N ASP A 161 10.54 18.66 -7.84
CA ASP A 161 11.36 18.67 -6.63
C ASP A 161 10.53 18.38 -5.39
N GLN A 162 9.32 18.95 -5.33
CA GLN A 162 8.36 18.63 -4.29
C GLN A 162 8.08 17.13 -4.25
N SER A 163 7.72 16.50 -5.37
CA SER A 163 7.41 15.06 -5.43
C SER A 163 8.57 14.16 -4.98
N ILE A 164 9.81 14.52 -5.31
CA ILE A 164 10.99 13.80 -4.83
C ILE A 164 11.15 13.93 -3.31
N TRP A 165 10.88 15.12 -2.78
CA TRP A 165 10.86 15.36 -1.34
C TRP A 165 9.74 14.60 -0.64
N GLU A 166 8.57 14.53 -1.27
CA GLU A 166 7.44 13.77 -0.77
C GLU A 166 7.81 12.28 -0.60
N TYR A 167 8.43 11.66 -1.61
CA TYR A 167 8.94 10.29 -1.51
C TYR A 167 9.92 10.13 -0.34
N LYS A 168 10.85 11.08 -0.19
CA LYS A 168 11.85 11.06 0.89
C LYS A 168 11.21 11.21 2.27
N ILE A 169 10.26 12.13 2.43
CA ILE A 169 9.58 12.40 3.69
C ILE A 169 8.72 11.20 4.08
N ASP A 170 7.95 10.64 3.14
CA ASP A 170 7.11 9.47 3.40
C ASP A 170 7.97 8.24 3.74
N SER A 171 9.11 8.05 3.04
CA SER A 171 10.04 6.98 3.37
C SER A 171 10.61 7.10 4.78
N LEU A 172 10.93 8.33 5.21
CA LEU A 172 11.41 8.61 6.57
C LEU A 172 10.31 8.42 7.62
N LEU A 173 9.09 8.88 7.35
CA LEU A 173 7.95 8.62 8.21
C LEU A 173 7.76 7.12 8.41
N GLN A 174 7.75 6.35 7.31
CA GLN A 174 7.61 4.90 7.33
C GLN A 174 8.74 4.24 8.14
N TYR A 175 9.99 4.64 7.94
CA TYR A 175 11.16 4.13 8.67
C TYR A 175 11.03 4.29 10.19
N TYR A 176 10.52 5.43 10.66
CA TYR A 176 10.30 5.69 12.09
C TYR A 176 8.92 5.25 12.59
N SER A 177 8.13 4.55 11.78
CA SER A 177 6.85 3.98 12.20
C SER A 177 7.03 2.57 12.78
N ASN A 178 5.99 2.02 13.41
CA ASN A 178 5.97 0.62 13.82
C ASN A 178 5.81 -0.36 12.64
N GLN A 179 5.51 0.17 11.45
CA GLN A 179 5.37 -0.62 10.22
C GLN A 179 6.68 -0.58 9.44
N THR A 180 7.07 -1.70 8.83
CA THR A 180 8.34 -1.79 8.10
C THR A 180 8.32 -1.14 6.73
N GLY A 181 7.13 -0.80 6.19
CA GLY A 181 6.92 -0.36 4.81
C GLY A 181 7.03 -1.49 3.79
N PHE A 182 7.48 -2.68 4.19
CA PHE A 182 7.49 -3.84 3.32
C PHE A 182 6.10 -4.44 3.23
N VAL A 183 5.60 -4.58 2.01
CA VAL A 183 4.38 -5.29 1.68
C VAL A 183 4.78 -6.67 1.20
N THR A 184 4.12 -7.70 1.73
CA THR A 184 4.32 -9.09 1.34
C THR A 184 3.02 -9.65 0.81
N ASP A 185 3.03 -10.11 -0.43
CA ASP A 185 2.00 -10.99 -0.93
C ASP A 185 2.23 -12.40 -0.38
N PHE A 186 1.43 -12.80 0.61
CA PHE A 186 1.60 -14.10 1.24
C PHE A 186 1.34 -15.28 0.28
N TYR A 187 0.60 -15.08 -0.80
CA TYR A 187 0.30 -16.15 -1.76
C TYR A 187 1.51 -16.51 -2.63
N SER A 188 2.14 -15.52 -3.24
CA SER A 188 3.33 -15.76 -4.07
C SER A 188 4.65 -15.74 -3.29
N GLY A 189 4.70 -15.00 -2.19
CA GLY A 189 5.94 -14.66 -1.49
C GLY A 189 6.60 -13.38 -2.01
N ALA A 190 6.03 -12.70 -3.00
CA ALA A 190 6.53 -11.41 -3.46
C ALA A 190 6.55 -10.38 -2.32
N LYS A 191 7.67 -9.70 -2.14
CA LYS A 191 7.82 -8.66 -1.12
C LYS A 191 8.60 -7.48 -1.68
N ALA A 192 8.12 -6.27 -1.42
CA ALA A 192 8.79 -5.03 -1.80
C ALA A 192 8.48 -3.91 -0.79
N TYR A 193 9.35 -2.90 -0.73
CA TYR A 193 9.13 -1.73 0.11
C TYR A 193 8.28 -0.68 -0.60
N PHE A 194 7.27 -0.16 0.10
CA PHE A 194 6.50 1.00 -0.32
C PHE A 194 6.56 2.09 0.77
N PRO A 195 6.82 3.36 0.41
CA PRO A 195 6.80 4.47 1.38
C PRO A 195 5.43 4.72 2.01
N GLN A 196 4.36 4.25 1.37
CA GLN A 196 2.98 4.31 1.85
C GLN A 196 2.28 3.00 1.49
N THR A 197 1.18 2.68 2.18
CA THR A 197 0.38 1.48 1.87
C THR A 197 -0.12 1.52 0.42
N PRO A 198 0.24 0.54 -0.42
CA PRO A 198 -0.25 0.46 -1.78
C PRO A 198 -1.71 0.05 -1.84
N LYS A 199 -2.38 0.43 -2.94
CA LYS A 199 -3.64 -0.19 -3.33
C LYS A 199 -3.36 -1.63 -3.74
N PHE A 200 -4.29 -2.52 -3.43
CA PHE A 200 -4.21 -3.93 -3.79
C PHE A 200 -5.39 -4.30 -4.69
N GLU A 201 -5.09 -4.95 -5.80
CA GLU A 201 -6.04 -5.47 -6.76
C GLU A 201 -5.66 -6.92 -7.12
N LYS A 202 -6.66 -7.75 -7.38
CA LYS A 202 -6.50 -9.13 -7.83
C LYS A 202 -7.53 -9.43 -8.91
N GLY A 203 -7.18 -10.30 -9.84
CA GLY A 203 -8.07 -10.64 -10.93
C GLY A 203 -7.53 -11.73 -11.82
N ILE A 204 -8.19 -11.87 -12.97
CA ILE A 204 -7.77 -12.72 -14.07
C ILE A 204 -7.58 -11.78 -15.27
N ASP A 205 -6.43 -11.90 -15.93
CA ASP A 205 -6.16 -11.17 -17.16
C ASP A 205 -7.12 -11.64 -18.26
N SER A 206 -7.86 -10.71 -18.87
CA SER A 206 -8.89 -11.04 -19.86
C SER A 206 -8.33 -11.55 -21.19
N ILE A 207 -7.04 -11.31 -21.45
CA ILE A 207 -6.39 -11.66 -22.72
C ILE A 207 -5.82 -13.08 -22.62
N ASN A 208 -5.06 -13.36 -21.57
CA ASN A 208 -4.31 -14.62 -21.45
C ASN A 208 -4.86 -15.58 -20.38
N GLY A 209 -5.86 -15.17 -19.59
CA GLY A 209 -6.45 -16.02 -18.55
C GLY A 209 -5.60 -16.17 -17.28
N TYR A 210 -4.46 -15.48 -17.17
CA TYR A 210 -3.60 -15.59 -15.99
C TYR A 210 -4.19 -14.88 -14.78
N SER A 211 -4.23 -15.55 -13.63
CA SER A 211 -4.57 -14.88 -12.38
C SER A 211 -3.42 -13.97 -11.93
N TYR A 212 -3.73 -12.75 -11.51
CA TYR A 212 -2.75 -11.77 -11.08
C TYR A 212 -3.07 -11.16 -9.70
N ARG A 213 -2.02 -10.61 -9.11
CA ARG A 213 -2.04 -9.83 -7.86
C ARG A 213 -1.21 -8.58 -8.08
N TYR A 214 -1.78 -7.42 -7.81
CA TYR A 214 -1.22 -6.13 -8.17
C TYR A 214 -1.24 -5.21 -6.95
N PHE A 215 -0.07 -4.73 -6.54
CA PHE A 215 0.10 -3.76 -5.46
C PHE A 215 0.73 -2.50 -6.04
N ALA A 216 0.09 -1.33 -5.95
CA ALA A 216 0.68 -0.11 -6.48
C ALA A 216 0.38 1.16 -5.69
N ILE A 217 1.28 2.14 -5.85
CA ILE A 217 1.04 3.54 -5.50
C ILE A 217 1.24 4.42 -6.73
N ASP A 218 0.27 5.30 -6.98
CA ASP A 218 0.37 6.39 -7.95
C ASP A 218 0.64 7.69 -7.19
N LYS A 219 1.93 7.99 -6.96
CA LYS A 219 2.34 9.14 -6.16
C LYS A 219 3.74 9.59 -6.56
N TYR A 220 4.10 10.82 -6.19
CA TYR A 220 5.43 11.39 -6.45
C TYR A 220 5.72 11.59 -7.96
N ASN A 221 4.66 11.74 -8.77
CA ASN A 221 4.75 11.64 -10.24
C ASN A 221 5.36 10.31 -10.73
N MET A 222 5.21 9.26 -9.95
CA MET A 222 5.60 7.90 -10.27
C MET A 222 4.43 6.94 -10.04
N GLU A 223 4.46 5.82 -10.74
CA GLU A 223 3.80 4.60 -10.31
C GLU A 223 4.89 3.64 -9.84
N LEU A 224 4.78 3.15 -8.61
CA LEU A 224 5.56 2.01 -8.13
C LEU A 224 4.60 0.84 -7.99
N ALA A 225 4.88 -0.27 -8.67
CA ALA A 225 3.99 -1.42 -8.73
C ALA A 225 4.75 -2.74 -8.50
N LEU A 226 4.13 -3.64 -7.75
CA LEU A 226 4.52 -5.03 -7.59
C LEU A 226 3.40 -5.90 -8.12
N VAL A 227 3.70 -6.70 -9.14
CA VAL A 227 2.74 -7.57 -9.81
C VAL A 227 3.23 -9.00 -9.73
N THR A 228 2.32 -9.93 -9.45
CA THR A 228 2.59 -11.35 -9.60
C THR A 228 1.52 -11.99 -10.45
N PHE A 229 1.95 -12.73 -11.46
CA PHE A 229 1.12 -13.60 -12.27
C PHE A 229 1.42 -15.04 -11.86
N GLN A 230 0.39 -15.85 -11.75
CA GLN A 230 0.54 -17.29 -11.64
C GLN A 230 0.24 -17.90 -13.00
N TYR A 231 1.00 -18.91 -13.41
CA TYR A 231 0.79 -19.65 -14.66
C TYR A 231 1.00 -21.14 -14.37
N LEU A 232 0.16 -21.98 -14.97
CA LEU A 232 0.18 -23.43 -14.74
C LEU A 232 0.82 -24.21 -15.90
N ILE A 233 0.92 -23.60 -17.09
CA ILE A 233 1.46 -24.22 -18.29
C ILE A 233 2.62 -23.37 -18.80
N PRO A 234 3.87 -23.87 -18.77
CA PRO A 234 5.02 -23.13 -19.24
C PRO A 234 5.19 -23.39 -20.74
N GLU A 235 4.43 -22.72 -21.59
CA GLU A 235 4.82 -22.58 -23.00
C GLU A 235 5.37 -21.18 -23.25
N PHE A 236 6.40 -20.84 -22.49
CA PHE A 236 7.32 -19.80 -22.90
C PHE A 236 8.52 -20.48 -23.60
N GLU A 237 8.30 -21.06 -24.79
CA GLU A 237 9.42 -21.51 -25.64
C GLU A 237 10.40 -20.35 -25.89
N ASP A 238 9.94 -19.09 -25.74
CA ASP A 238 10.81 -17.94 -25.54
C ASP A 238 10.18 -16.88 -24.60
N LEU A 239 10.43 -16.99 -23.29
CA LEU A 239 9.97 -16.02 -22.29
C LEU A 239 10.50 -14.61 -22.60
N GLU A 240 11.73 -14.53 -23.09
CA GLU A 240 12.35 -13.25 -23.44
C GLU A 240 11.61 -12.60 -24.62
N GLU A 241 11.29 -13.37 -25.66
CA GLU A 241 10.52 -12.84 -26.80
C GLU A 241 9.09 -12.46 -26.40
N SER A 242 8.44 -13.25 -25.54
CA SER A 242 7.11 -12.94 -25.01
C SER A 242 7.10 -11.62 -24.23
N ILE A 243 8.16 -11.36 -23.46
CA ILE A 243 8.32 -10.09 -22.74
C ILE A 243 8.59 -8.94 -23.71
N LYS A 244 9.44 -9.13 -24.72
CA LYS A 244 9.67 -8.09 -25.76
C LYS A 244 8.37 -7.77 -26.51
N GLN A 245 7.59 -8.79 -26.82
CA GLN A 245 6.28 -8.64 -27.45
C GLN A 245 5.33 -7.85 -26.54
N TYR A 246 5.31 -8.13 -25.24
CA TYR A 246 4.53 -7.33 -24.27
C TYR A 246 4.85 -5.83 -24.36
N TYR A 247 6.12 -5.43 -24.41
CA TYR A 247 6.46 -4.00 -24.57
C TYR A 247 6.00 -3.46 -25.92
N THR A 248 6.17 -4.24 -26.99
CA THR A 248 5.78 -3.86 -28.35
C THR A 248 4.26 -3.67 -28.47
N ASP A 249 3.46 -4.59 -27.92
CA ASP A 249 2.00 -4.53 -27.89
C ASP A 249 1.47 -3.35 -27.07
N ASN A 250 2.24 -2.90 -26.09
CA ASN A 250 1.92 -1.73 -25.28
C ASN A 250 2.52 -0.42 -25.85
N GLU A 251 3.03 -0.45 -27.08
CA GLU A 251 3.64 0.70 -27.77
C GLU A 251 4.83 1.31 -27.00
N LEU A 252 5.59 0.47 -26.28
CA LEU A 252 6.76 0.85 -25.50
C LEU A 252 8.05 0.53 -26.26
N GLU A 253 8.93 1.52 -26.41
CA GLU A 253 10.25 1.34 -27.03
C GLU A 253 11.27 0.89 -25.97
N ILE A 254 11.80 -0.32 -26.10
CA ILE A 254 12.85 -0.84 -25.20
C ILE A 254 14.15 -0.07 -25.42
N LYS A 255 14.63 0.62 -24.38
CA LYS A 255 15.89 1.38 -24.36
C LYS A 255 17.06 0.57 -23.81
N SER A 256 16.80 -0.29 -22.83
CA SER A 256 17.78 -1.25 -22.31
C SER A 256 17.10 -2.55 -21.91
N PHE A 257 17.83 -3.65 -22.10
CA PHE A 257 17.40 -4.99 -21.78
C PHE A 257 18.59 -5.76 -21.19
N GLU A 258 18.58 -5.98 -19.89
CA GLU A 258 19.62 -6.69 -19.17
C GLU A 258 19.09 -8.04 -18.69
N LYS A 259 19.82 -9.11 -19.01
CA LYS A 259 19.45 -10.48 -18.64
C LYS A 259 20.49 -11.09 -17.72
N ASN A 260 20.04 -11.72 -16.65
CA ASN A 260 20.87 -12.51 -15.76
C ASN A 260 20.21 -13.89 -15.56
N ASN A 261 20.90 -14.93 -16.01
CA ASN A 261 20.44 -16.32 -15.86
C ASN A 261 21.02 -16.89 -14.57
N LEU A 262 20.16 -17.31 -13.65
CA LEU A 262 20.54 -18.04 -12.44
C LEU A 262 19.78 -19.37 -12.44
N ASP A 263 20.51 -20.45 -12.75
CA ASP A 263 19.98 -21.81 -12.84
C ASP A 263 18.75 -21.92 -13.79
N ASN A 264 17.54 -22.02 -13.22
CA ASN A 264 16.26 -22.14 -13.90
C ASN A 264 15.40 -20.86 -13.83
N ASP A 265 15.85 -19.83 -13.11
CA ASP A 265 15.14 -18.57 -12.95
C ASP A 265 15.68 -17.55 -13.95
N ILE A 266 14.76 -16.87 -14.65
CA ILE A 266 15.11 -15.78 -15.57
C ILE A 266 14.89 -14.46 -14.85
N LYS A 267 15.95 -13.65 -14.74
CA LYS A 267 15.90 -12.29 -14.23
C LYS A 267 16.17 -11.31 -15.35
N LEU A 268 15.27 -10.35 -15.53
CA LEU A 268 15.41 -9.29 -16.52
C LEU A 268 15.27 -7.93 -15.87
N VAL A 269 16.08 -6.96 -16.30
CA VAL A 269 15.89 -5.55 -16.01
C VAL A 269 15.69 -4.83 -17.35
N ILE A 270 14.54 -4.22 -17.51
CA ILE A 270 14.13 -3.57 -18.76
C ILE A 270 13.85 -2.11 -18.48
N VAL A 271 14.40 -1.23 -19.31
CA VAL A 271 14.00 0.17 -19.36
C VAL A 271 13.32 0.39 -20.70
N ALA A 272 12.08 0.84 -20.67
CA ALA A 272 11.31 1.14 -21.88
C ALA A 272 10.68 2.53 -21.79
N GLU A 273 10.50 3.16 -22.94
CA GLU A 273 9.91 4.49 -23.08
C GLU A 273 8.57 4.40 -23.81
N ASP A 274 7.53 4.95 -23.18
CA ASP A 274 6.25 5.25 -23.82
C ASP A 274 6.37 6.62 -24.49
N THR A 275 6.54 6.61 -25.81
CA THR A 275 6.67 7.85 -26.60
C THR A 275 5.36 8.61 -26.71
N VAL A 276 4.22 7.95 -26.53
CA VAL A 276 2.88 8.55 -26.59
C VAL A 276 2.57 9.27 -25.28
N ARG A 277 2.78 8.59 -24.15
CA ARG A 277 2.52 9.13 -22.80
C ARG A 277 3.69 9.92 -22.22
N ASN A 278 4.83 9.96 -22.91
CA ASN A 278 6.08 10.59 -22.46
C ASN A 278 6.47 10.09 -21.06
N SER A 279 6.59 8.77 -20.92
CA SER A 279 6.99 8.12 -19.67
C SER A 279 8.06 7.08 -19.88
N ILE A 280 8.94 6.92 -18.90
CA ILE A 280 9.90 5.83 -18.81
C ILE A 280 9.36 4.84 -17.78
N THR A 281 9.44 3.55 -18.09
CA THR A 281 9.27 2.48 -17.10
C THR A 281 10.59 1.75 -16.92
N LYS A 282 10.93 1.45 -15.68
CA LYS A 282 11.98 0.51 -15.33
C LYS A 282 11.33 -0.68 -14.64
N ASP A 283 11.48 -1.85 -15.24
CA ASP A 283 10.85 -3.08 -14.78
C ASP A 283 11.91 -4.12 -14.46
N PHE A 284 11.75 -4.76 -13.32
CA PHE A 284 12.44 -5.98 -12.96
C PHE A 284 11.47 -7.14 -13.08
N TRP A 285 11.85 -8.15 -13.85
CA TRP A 285 11.10 -9.38 -14.02
C TRP A 285 11.87 -10.55 -13.39
N LEU A 286 11.13 -11.43 -12.72
CA LEU A 286 11.63 -12.70 -12.22
C LEU A 286 10.63 -13.80 -12.59
N SER A 287 11.12 -14.84 -13.27
CA SER A 287 10.38 -16.08 -13.46
C SER A 287 10.88 -17.15 -12.50
N THR A 288 9.94 -17.90 -11.93
CA THR A 288 10.17 -19.06 -11.05
C THR A 288 9.31 -20.22 -11.54
N LYS A 289 9.31 -21.38 -10.89
CA LYS A 289 8.47 -22.51 -11.31
C LYS A 289 6.97 -22.17 -11.41
N ASP A 290 6.43 -21.49 -10.40
CA ASP A 290 4.97 -21.34 -10.24
C ASP A 290 4.48 -19.89 -10.47
N TYR A 291 5.38 -18.92 -10.56
CA TYR A 291 5.04 -17.50 -10.59
C TYR A 291 5.95 -16.69 -11.49
N PHE A 292 5.37 -15.65 -12.07
CA PHE A 292 6.05 -14.60 -12.81
C PHE A 292 5.86 -13.27 -12.08
N TYR A 293 6.95 -12.63 -11.68
CA TYR A 293 6.94 -11.41 -10.90
C TYR A 293 7.37 -10.22 -11.75
N ARG A 294 6.77 -9.05 -11.48
CA ARG A 294 7.22 -7.77 -11.99
C ARG A 294 7.25 -6.72 -10.88
N ALA A 295 8.41 -6.16 -10.59
CA ALA A 295 8.54 -4.90 -9.86
C ALA A 295 8.75 -3.78 -10.89
N SER A 296 7.84 -2.81 -10.95
CA SER A 296 7.80 -1.77 -11.98
C SER A 296 7.83 -0.39 -11.35
N ALA A 297 8.61 0.51 -11.93
CA ALA A 297 8.65 1.91 -11.58
C ALA A 297 8.51 2.77 -12.85
N ARG A 298 7.37 3.44 -12.98
CA ARG A 298 7.04 4.30 -14.14
C ARG A 298 7.02 5.76 -13.74
N TYR A 299 7.60 6.64 -14.56
CA TYR A 299 7.68 8.08 -14.30
C TYR A 299 7.77 8.87 -15.61
N LEU A 300 7.41 10.16 -15.63
CA LEU A 300 7.39 10.91 -16.90
C LEU A 300 8.81 11.20 -17.43
N SER A 301 9.02 11.00 -18.73
CA SER A 301 10.29 11.22 -19.43
C SER A 301 10.61 12.71 -19.62
N LYS A 302 9.58 13.57 -19.64
CA LYS A 302 9.73 15.03 -19.82
C LYS A 302 10.36 15.77 -18.63
N TYR A 303 10.58 15.09 -17.51
CA TYR A 303 11.14 15.73 -16.32
C TYR A 303 12.63 16.01 -16.50
N LYS A 304 13.06 17.22 -16.15
CA LYS A 304 14.48 17.61 -16.22
C LYS A 304 15.40 16.78 -15.31
N ASP A 305 14.82 16.05 -14.35
CA ASP A 305 15.56 15.29 -13.35
C ASP A 305 15.27 13.78 -13.39
N ILE A 306 15.43 13.21 -14.58
CA ILE A 306 15.36 11.75 -14.79
C ILE A 306 16.28 11.02 -13.81
N VAL A 307 17.47 11.57 -13.51
CA VAL A 307 18.47 10.95 -12.64
C VAL A 307 17.94 10.66 -11.23
N ARG A 308 17.21 11.60 -10.60
CA ARG A 308 16.63 11.35 -9.27
C ARG A 308 15.49 10.34 -9.31
N TYR A 309 14.64 10.34 -10.36
CA TYR A 309 13.60 9.32 -10.52
C TYR A 309 14.17 7.93 -10.78
N THR A 310 15.21 7.82 -11.60
CA THR A 310 15.93 6.54 -11.81
C THR A 310 16.48 5.99 -10.50
N LYS A 311 17.02 6.83 -9.62
CA LYS A 311 17.47 6.38 -8.28
C LYS A 311 16.32 5.86 -7.41
N ILE A 312 15.15 6.50 -7.47
CA ILE A 312 13.97 6.02 -6.74
C ILE A 312 13.52 4.66 -7.31
N ALA A 313 13.45 4.54 -8.65
CA ALA A 313 13.12 3.30 -9.34
C ALA A 313 14.09 2.16 -8.96
N ASP A 314 15.40 2.43 -8.99
CA ASP A 314 16.44 1.48 -8.60
C ASP A 314 16.26 1.02 -7.15
N ASN A 315 16.04 1.96 -6.23
CA ASN A 315 15.83 1.63 -4.83
C ASN A 315 14.59 0.76 -4.63
N PHE A 316 13.47 1.08 -5.28
CA PHE A 316 12.24 0.30 -5.21
C PHE A 316 12.47 -1.13 -5.73
N ILE A 317 13.02 -1.27 -6.93
CA ILE A 317 13.33 -2.58 -7.54
C ILE A 317 14.29 -3.39 -6.68
N ASN A 318 15.33 -2.76 -6.12
CA ASN A 318 16.30 -3.44 -5.26
C ASN A 318 15.71 -3.91 -3.92
N THR A 319 14.53 -3.44 -3.53
CA THR A 319 13.83 -3.96 -2.35
C THR A 319 13.01 -5.22 -2.63
N PHE A 320 12.83 -5.59 -3.91
CA PHE A 320 12.10 -6.78 -4.27
C PHE A 320 12.82 -8.04 -3.82
N GLU A 321 12.10 -8.93 -3.16
CA GLU A 321 12.54 -10.27 -2.82
C GLU A 321 11.36 -11.25 -2.85
N VAL A 322 11.66 -12.54 -3.03
CA VAL A 322 10.69 -13.62 -2.86
C VAL A 322 10.98 -14.30 -1.53
N VAL A 323 10.03 -14.26 -0.60
CA VAL A 323 10.16 -14.84 0.75
C VAL A 323 9.31 -16.11 0.88
N ASN A 324 9.78 -17.07 1.67
CA ASN A 324 9.00 -18.26 1.98
C ASN A 324 7.87 -17.92 2.97
N THR A 325 6.62 -18.13 2.55
CA THR A 325 5.40 -17.84 3.31
C THR A 325 4.71 -19.08 3.89
N GLU A 326 5.28 -20.28 3.75
CA GLU A 326 4.68 -21.54 4.22
C GLU A 326 4.44 -21.54 5.73
N LYS A 327 5.37 -20.97 6.51
CA LYS A 327 5.20 -20.85 7.96
C LYS A 327 3.98 -20.01 8.33
N TYR A 328 3.74 -18.92 7.60
CA TYR A 328 2.57 -18.07 7.80
C TYR A 328 1.28 -18.86 7.55
N TRP A 329 1.20 -19.58 6.42
CA TRP A 329 0.02 -20.35 6.06
C TRP A 329 -0.25 -21.53 6.97
N THR A 330 0.78 -22.26 7.38
CA THR A 330 0.63 -23.37 8.33
C THR A 330 0.14 -22.90 9.70
N GLN A 331 0.62 -21.75 10.19
CA GLN A 331 0.14 -21.14 11.43
C GLN A 331 -1.31 -20.62 11.29
N LYS A 332 -1.61 -19.92 10.19
CA LYS A 332 -2.95 -19.41 9.91
C LYS A 332 -3.97 -20.54 9.85
N PHE A 333 -3.65 -21.63 9.14
CA PHE A 333 -4.49 -22.83 9.07
C PHE A 333 -4.72 -23.47 10.44
N GLN A 334 -3.67 -23.65 11.25
CA GLN A 334 -3.80 -24.21 12.61
C GLN A 334 -4.73 -23.41 13.52
N ASN A 335 -4.72 -22.08 13.40
CA ASN A 335 -5.61 -21.21 14.17
C ASN A 335 -7.08 -21.31 13.71
N THR A 336 -7.32 -21.64 12.44
CA THR A 336 -8.66 -21.86 11.89
C THR A 336 -9.20 -23.26 12.21
N ASN A 337 -8.33 -24.24 12.45
CA ASN A 337 -8.63 -25.66 12.26
C ASN A 337 -8.71 -26.53 13.54
N LEU A 338 -9.36 -26.06 14.60
CA LEU A 338 -9.94 -27.00 15.58
C LEU A 338 -11.30 -27.56 15.13
N ASP A 339 -11.92 -26.95 14.10
CA ASP A 339 -13.31 -27.20 13.73
C ASP A 339 -13.48 -27.54 12.22
N TYR A 340 -12.43 -27.41 11.41
CA TYR A 340 -12.47 -27.62 9.94
C TYR A 340 -12.23 -29.10 9.56
N GLU A 341 -11.39 -29.82 10.31
CA GLU A 341 -11.22 -31.29 10.20
C GLU A 341 -12.55 -32.03 10.46
N HIS A 342 -13.35 -31.58 11.43
CA HIS A 342 -14.65 -32.19 11.76
C HIS A 342 -15.75 -31.90 10.74
N ARG A 343 -15.72 -30.74 10.06
CA ARG A 343 -16.74 -30.33 9.07
C ARG A 343 -16.60 -31.02 7.71
N ASN A 344 -15.38 -31.32 7.25
CA ASN A 344 -15.16 -31.84 5.89
C ASN A 344 -15.25 -33.38 5.77
N LEU A 345 -14.95 -34.13 6.83
CA LEU A 345 -14.97 -35.61 6.76
C LEU A 345 -16.38 -36.23 6.87
N ASN A 346 -17.37 -35.45 7.35
CA ASN A 346 -18.72 -35.95 7.67
C ASN A 346 -19.85 -35.23 6.93
N ASN A 347 -19.55 -34.38 5.95
CA ASN A 347 -20.60 -33.65 5.24
C ASN A 347 -21.25 -34.56 4.17
N PRO A 348 -22.53 -34.94 4.30
CA PRO A 348 -23.19 -35.80 3.32
C PRO A 348 -23.17 -35.11 1.95
N GLN A 349 -22.79 -35.85 0.90
CA GLN A 349 -22.81 -35.32 -0.48
C GLN A 349 -24.14 -34.60 -0.73
N PRO A 350 -24.12 -33.35 -1.25
CA PRO A 350 -25.35 -32.64 -1.58
C PRO A 350 -26.16 -33.49 -2.56
N LYS A 351 -27.48 -33.58 -2.36
CA LYS A 351 -28.39 -34.41 -3.19
C LYS A 351 -28.28 -34.17 -4.70
N ASP A 352 -27.75 -33.03 -5.09
CA ASP A 352 -27.63 -32.60 -6.48
C ASP A 352 -26.25 -33.00 -7.11
N TRP A 353 -25.44 -33.81 -6.42
CA TRP A 353 -24.11 -34.24 -6.88
C TRP A 353 -24.08 -35.48 -7.78
N ASP A 354 -25.22 -36.15 -7.94
CA ASP A 354 -25.35 -37.34 -8.80
C ASP A 354 -25.15 -37.02 -10.29
N CYS A 355 -25.13 -35.74 -10.68
CA CYS A 355 -24.78 -35.29 -12.02
C CYS A 355 -23.77 -34.13 -12.02
N LEU A 356 -22.49 -34.46 -11.80
CA LEU A 356 -21.35 -33.58 -12.04
C LEU A 356 -20.76 -33.88 -13.43
N VAL A 357 -20.64 -32.85 -14.27
CA VAL A 357 -20.04 -32.97 -15.61
C VAL A 357 -18.75 -32.14 -15.63
N TYR A 358 -17.70 -32.70 -16.25
CA TYR A 358 -16.43 -31.99 -16.47
C TYR A 358 -16.71 -30.63 -17.13
N GLY A 359 -16.22 -29.57 -16.48
CA GLY A 359 -16.17 -28.26 -17.09
C GLY A 359 -14.90 -28.06 -17.92
N GLU A 360 -14.54 -26.80 -18.12
CA GLU A 360 -13.30 -26.45 -18.80
C GLU A 360 -12.16 -26.43 -17.77
N GLU A 361 -11.04 -27.05 -18.14
CA GLU A 361 -9.77 -26.87 -17.43
C GLU A 361 -9.27 -25.46 -17.78
N ASP A 362 -9.27 -24.58 -16.79
CA ASP A 362 -8.90 -23.18 -16.96
C ASP A 362 -8.33 -22.64 -15.65
N GLN A 363 -7.51 -21.60 -15.72
CA GLN A 363 -6.97 -20.94 -14.54
C GLN A 363 -7.92 -19.83 -14.07
N TYR A 364 -8.67 -20.10 -13.00
CA TYR A 364 -9.71 -19.18 -12.51
C TYR A 364 -9.45 -18.66 -11.09
N VAL A 365 -8.42 -19.16 -10.40
CA VAL A 365 -7.98 -18.62 -9.10
C VAL A 365 -6.47 -18.48 -9.03
N PHE A 366 -6.05 -17.48 -8.25
CA PHE A 366 -4.69 -17.46 -7.72
C PHE A 366 -4.65 -18.40 -6.52
N PHE A 367 -3.57 -19.15 -6.32
CA PHE A 367 -3.45 -20.06 -5.18
C PHE A 367 -2.03 -20.13 -4.63
N LYS A 368 -1.93 -20.43 -3.33
CA LYS A 368 -0.69 -20.87 -2.68
C LYS A 368 -0.78 -22.37 -2.48
N GLY A 369 0.19 -23.10 -3.02
CA GLY A 369 0.37 -24.50 -2.66
C GLY A 369 1.00 -25.32 -3.76
N PRO A 370 1.26 -26.61 -3.47
CA PRO A 370 0.95 -27.26 -2.20
C PRO A 370 1.91 -26.90 -1.06
N VAL A 371 1.41 -26.81 0.17
CA VAL A 371 2.23 -26.63 1.39
C VAL A 371 2.11 -27.87 2.27
N PHE A 372 3.23 -28.54 2.54
CA PHE A 372 3.28 -29.69 3.42
C PHE A 372 3.38 -29.26 4.89
N MET A 373 2.44 -29.72 5.70
CA MET A 373 2.45 -29.56 7.15
C MET A 373 3.44 -30.52 7.80
N LYS A 374 3.82 -30.22 9.06
CA LYS A 374 4.75 -31.07 9.84
C LYS A 374 4.25 -32.50 10.05
N ASN A 375 2.95 -32.73 10.08
CA ASN A 375 2.34 -34.05 10.22
C ASN A 375 2.22 -34.80 8.87
N GLY A 376 2.81 -34.28 7.79
CA GLY A 376 2.75 -34.84 6.45
C GLY A 376 1.48 -34.49 5.67
N SER A 377 0.50 -33.81 6.28
CA SER A 377 -0.71 -33.39 5.57
C SER A 377 -0.41 -32.26 4.60
N LEU A 378 -1.28 -32.04 3.63
CA LEU A 378 -1.12 -31.03 2.59
C LEU A 378 -2.22 -29.99 2.70
N ILE A 379 -1.85 -28.72 2.56
CA ILE A 379 -2.81 -27.62 2.39
C ILE A 379 -2.57 -26.90 1.06
N LEU A 380 -3.67 -26.47 0.47
CA LEU A 380 -3.70 -25.55 -0.67
C LEU A 380 -4.65 -24.41 -0.32
N ILE A 381 -4.28 -23.19 -0.65
CA ILE A 381 -5.03 -21.99 -0.32
C ILE A 381 -5.41 -21.30 -1.61
N GLN A 382 -6.70 -21.19 -1.89
CA GLN A 382 -7.20 -20.42 -3.03
C GLN A 382 -7.45 -18.97 -2.62
N ASP A 383 -7.14 -18.04 -3.53
CA ASP A 383 -7.62 -16.66 -3.51
C ASP A 383 -8.55 -16.45 -4.68
N ILE A 384 -9.84 -16.30 -4.36
CA ILE A 384 -10.89 -16.14 -5.35
C ILE A 384 -11.00 -14.66 -5.73
N PRO A 385 -10.98 -14.31 -7.02
CA PRO A 385 -11.21 -12.94 -7.46
C PRO A 385 -12.55 -12.41 -6.94
N ASP A 386 -12.59 -11.15 -6.50
CA ASP A 386 -13.80 -10.59 -5.88
C ASP A 386 -14.99 -10.55 -6.84
N SER A 387 -14.72 -10.45 -8.14
CA SER A 387 -15.72 -10.53 -9.21
C SER A 387 -16.41 -11.91 -9.33
N MET A 388 -15.83 -12.95 -8.73
CA MET A 388 -16.35 -14.32 -8.74
C MET A 388 -17.03 -14.72 -7.43
N ASN A 389 -16.81 -14.03 -6.30
CA ASN A 389 -17.32 -14.45 -4.98
C ASN A 389 -18.83 -14.74 -4.97
N ASN A 390 -19.64 -13.90 -5.61
CA ASN A 390 -21.11 -14.10 -5.67
C ASN A 390 -21.56 -15.07 -6.76
N LYS A 391 -20.64 -15.53 -7.61
CA LYS A 391 -20.90 -16.45 -8.73
C LYS A 391 -20.53 -17.88 -8.39
N ILE A 392 -19.96 -18.15 -7.22
CA ILE A 392 -19.49 -19.46 -6.81
C ILE A 392 -20.36 -20.02 -5.69
N LYS A 393 -20.85 -21.25 -5.89
CA LYS A 393 -21.67 -22.00 -4.94
C LYS A 393 -20.79 -22.81 -3.97
N TYR A 394 -19.78 -23.50 -4.49
CA TYR A 394 -18.84 -24.31 -3.72
C TYR A 394 -17.43 -24.24 -4.31
N ASN A 395 -16.42 -24.28 -3.45
CA ASN A 395 -15.07 -24.69 -3.83
C ASN A 395 -14.92 -26.19 -3.61
N PHE A 396 -14.07 -26.85 -4.38
CA PHE A 396 -13.83 -28.28 -4.25
C PHE A 396 -12.37 -28.67 -4.48
N LEU A 397 -12.02 -29.85 -3.96
CA LEU A 397 -10.78 -30.56 -4.24
C LEU A 397 -11.12 -31.99 -4.68
N ARG A 398 -10.46 -32.45 -5.74
CA ARG A 398 -10.54 -33.82 -6.26
C ARG A 398 -9.17 -34.49 -6.18
N LEU A 399 -9.16 -35.72 -5.70
CA LEU A 399 -7.98 -36.54 -5.57
C LEU A 399 -8.28 -37.91 -6.19
N ASN A 400 -7.51 -38.33 -7.20
CA ASN A 400 -7.73 -39.59 -7.92
C ASN A 400 -9.14 -39.76 -8.53
N ASN A 401 -9.68 -38.70 -9.13
CA ASN A 401 -11.03 -38.62 -9.71
C ASN A 401 -12.21 -38.61 -8.72
N ASP A 402 -11.96 -38.79 -7.42
CA ASP A 402 -12.98 -38.68 -6.40
C ASP A 402 -12.99 -37.28 -5.77
N VAL A 403 -14.17 -36.69 -5.64
CA VAL A 403 -14.30 -35.40 -4.95
C VAL A 403 -14.00 -35.63 -3.48
N PHE A 404 -12.88 -35.06 -3.04
CA PHE A 404 -12.30 -35.25 -1.72
C PHE A 404 -12.84 -34.25 -0.70
N GLN A 405 -13.07 -33.01 -1.13
CA GLN A 405 -13.52 -31.92 -0.27
C GLN A 405 -14.41 -30.96 -1.05
N TYR A 406 -15.40 -30.37 -0.40
CA TYR A 406 -16.13 -29.22 -0.90
C TYR A 406 -16.58 -28.30 0.24
N ASN A 407 -16.49 -26.99 0.02
CA ASN A 407 -16.87 -25.99 1.01
C ASN A 407 -17.67 -24.88 0.36
N LYS A 408 -18.63 -24.32 1.09
CA LYS A 408 -19.21 -23.04 0.70
C LYS A 408 -18.14 -21.96 0.81
N ILE A 409 -18.27 -20.92 -0.01
CA ILE A 409 -17.47 -19.71 0.16
C ILE A 409 -18.07 -18.94 1.33
N ASP A 410 -17.37 -18.93 2.47
CA ASP A 410 -17.76 -18.19 3.67
C ASP A 410 -16.61 -17.37 4.31
N SER A 411 -15.41 -17.45 3.74
CA SER A 411 -14.20 -16.76 4.20
C SER A 411 -13.45 -16.10 3.03
N THR A 412 -12.46 -15.26 3.35
CA THR A 412 -11.54 -14.67 2.35
C THR A 412 -10.48 -15.66 1.88
N ASP A 413 -10.04 -16.57 2.75
CA ASP A 413 -9.02 -17.57 2.46
C ASP A 413 -9.66 -18.95 2.42
N HIS A 414 -9.59 -19.62 1.27
CA HIS A 414 -10.21 -20.92 1.07
C HIS A 414 -9.16 -22.02 1.18
N PHE A 415 -9.15 -22.69 2.33
CA PHE A 415 -8.26 -23.81 2.58
C PHE A 415 -8.85 -25.12 2.05
N LEU A 416 -8.08 -25.78 1.21
CA LEU A 416 -8.24 -27.18 0.83
C LEU A 416 -7.17 -28.00 1.58
N TYR A 417 -7.57 -29.11 2.17
CA TYR A 417 -6.76 -29.90 3.09
C TYR A 417 -6.82 -31.37 2.71
N ILE A 418 -5.66 -32.02 2.64
CA ILE A 418 -5.53 -33.46 2.44
C ILE A 418 -4.77 -34.06 3.63
N PRO A 419 -5.40 -34.91 4.45
CA PRO A 419 -4.73 -35.66 5.50
C PRO A 419 -3.60 -36.51 4.92
N TYR A 420 -2.50 -36.63 5.66
CA TYR A 420 -1.32 -37.36 5.18
C TYR A 420 -1.62 -38.81 4.76
N GLN A 421 -2.59 -39.48 5.41
CA GLN A 421 -2.98 -40.87 5.11
C GLN A 421 -3.61 -41.03 3.72
N LYS A 422 -4.04 -39.93 3.09
CA LYS A 422 -4.68 -39.91 1.78
C LYS A 422 -3.71 -39.48 0.67
N ILE A 423 -2.52 -39.01 1.01
CA ILE A 423 -1.52 -38.55 0.05
C ILE A 423 -0.83 -39.78 -0.59
N PRO A 424 -0.86 -39.93 -1.93
CA PRO A 424 -0.14 -40.99 -2.62
C PRO A 424 1.37 -40.94 -2.38
N GLU A 425 2.05 -42.09 -2.40
CA GLU A 425 3.51 -42.18 -2.23
C GLU A 425 4.30 -41.78 -3.49
N ARG A 426 3.62 -41.71 -4.64
CA ARG A 426 4.17 -41.31 -5.94
C ARG A 426 3.60 -39.96 -6.36
N THR A 427 4.22 -39.34 -7.36
CA THR A 427 3.67 -38.14 -8.01
C THR A 427 2.21 -38.34 -8.42
N PHE A 428 1.38 -37.35 -8.13
CA PHE A 428 -0.07 -37.41 -8.34
C PHE A 428 -0.61 -36.03 -8.71
N ASN A 429 -1.78 -36.02 -9.34
CA ASN A 429 -2.49 -34.79 -9.68
C ASN A 429 -3.55 -34.47 -8.63
N ILE A 430 -3.64 -33.21 -8.26
CA ILE A 430 -4.81 -32.65 -7.59
C ILE A 430 -5.52 -31.77 -8.60
N GLU A 431 -6.84 -31.93 -8.66
CA GLU A 431 -7.69 -30.96 -9.33
C GLU A 431 -8.46 -30.21 -8.26
N PHE A 432 -8.51 -28.90 -8.39
CA PHE A 432 -9.31 -28.08 -7.49
C PHE A 432 -10.04 -27.02 -8.29
N GLY A 433 -11.13 -26.51 -7.71
CA GLY A 433 -11.81 -25.36 -8.26
C GLY A 433 -13.16 -25.07 -7.70
N TYR A 434 -14.08 -24.66 -8.56
CA TYR A 434 -15.37 -24.18 -8.12
C TYR A 434 -16.55 -24.66 -8.96
N VAL A 435 -17.70 -24.67 -8.30
CA VAL A 435 -19.02 -24.85 -8.90
C VAL A 435 -19.70 -23.49 -8.96
N PRO A 436 -20.10 -22.98 -10.14
CA PRO A 436 -20.80 -21.72 -10.26
C PRO A 436 -22.22 -21.80 -9.68
N VAL A 437 -22.83 -20.64 -9.43
CA VAL A 437 -24.20 -20.49 -8.94
C VAL A 437 -25.26 -20.80 -10.03
N GLU A 438 -24.87 -21.08 -11.28
CA GLU A 438 -25.69 -21.06 -12.51
C GLU A 438 -27.19 -21.41 -12.38
N ASP A 439 -28.00 -20.60 -13.08
CA ASP A 439 -29.45 -20.56 -13.15
C ASP A 439 -30.10 -21.91 -13.49
N SER A 440 -30.86 -22.44 -12.52
CA SER A 440 -32.15 -23.18 -12.57
C SER A 440 -32.61 -24.02 -13.79
N ILE A 441 -31.80 -24.26 -14.83
CA ILE A 441 -32.24 -24.80 -16.14
C ILE A 441 -31.41 -26.02 -16.60
N LYS A 442 -30.28 -26.36 -15.97
CA LYS A 442 -29.50 -27.59 -16.29
C LYS A 442 -29.65 -28.66 -15.23
N ASP A 443 -29.79 -29.92 -15.67
CA ASP A 443 -29.92 -31.10 -14.82
C ASP A 443 -28.62 -31.48 -14.05
N CYS A 444 -27.48 -30.87 -14.41
CA CYS A 444 -26.14 -31.23 -13.93
C CYS A 444 -25.24 -30.02 -13.70
N TYR A 445 -24.41 -30.02 -12.65
CA TYR A 445 -23.44 -28.95 -12.41
C TYR A 445 -22.18 -29.14 -13.26
N LYS A 446 -21.74 -28.06 -13.91
CA LYS A 446 -20.44 -27.94 -14.57
C LYS A 446 -19.44 -27.36 -13.57
N PHE A 447 -18.29 -27.96 -13.36
CA PHE A 447 -17.26 -27.45 -12.46
C PHE A 447 -16.03 -26.97 -13.23
N ASN A 448 -15.52 -25.80 -12.90
CA ASN A 448 -14.28 -25.28 -13.47
C ASN A 448 -13.13 -25.68 -12.55
N TYR A 449 -12.05 -26.17 -13.15
CA TYR A 449 -10.97 -26.78 -12.39
C TYR A 449 -9.61 -26.48 -13.00
N GLN A 450 -8.60 -26.58 -12.14
CA GLN A 450 -7.22 -26.49 -12.52
C GLN A 450 -6.47 -27.66 -11.90
N THR A 451 -5.56 -28.24 -12.68
CA THR A 451 -4.77 -29.39 -12.28
C THR A 451 -3.38 -28.95 -11.87
N ILE A 452 -2.89 -29.49 -10.75
CA ILE A 452 -1.49 -29.36 -10.36
C ILE A 452 -0.89 -30.74 -10.13
N GLU A 453 0.35 -30.92 -10.58
CA GLU A 453 1.14 -32.11 -10.31
C GLU A 453 1.94 -31.93 -9.01
N ILE A 454 1.89 -32.94 -8.14
CA ILE A 454 2.51 -32.89 -6.81
C ILE A 454 3.39 -34.11 -6.61
N THR A 455 4.65 -33.84 -6.27
CA THR A 455 5.59 -34.87 -5.82
C THR A 455 5.69 -34.80 -4.30
N PRO A 456 5.24 -35.83 -3.57
CA PRO A 456 5.31 -35.84 -2.10
C PRO A 456 6.77 -35.85 -1.63
N PRO A 457 7.09 -35.22 -0.48
CA PRO A 457 8.42 -35.34 0.11
C PRO A 457 8.70 -36.81 0.46
N PRO A 458 9.97 -37.26 0.41
CA PRO A 458 10.32 -38.61 0.80
C PRO A 458 9.85 -38.87 2.24
N GLN A 459 9.04 -39.90 2.42
CA GLN A 459 8.56 -40.28 3.75
C GLN A 459 9.77 -40.60 4.62
N LYS A 460 9.86 -39.98 5.81
CA LYS A 460 10.89 -40.36 6.78
C LYS A 460 10.61 -41.80 7.23
N PRO A 461 11.62 -42.68 7.22
CA PRO A 461 11.48 -44.08 7.63
C PRO A 461 11.05 -44.22 9.09
#